data_AF-Q22VW9-F1
#
_entry.id   AF-Q22VW9-F1
#
_cell.length_a   1.000
_cell.length_b   1.000
_cell.length_c   1.000
_cell.angle_alpha   90.00
_cell.angle_beta   90.00
_cell.angle_gamma   90.00
#
_symmetry.space_group_name_H-M   'P 1'
#
loop_
_entity.id
_entity.type
_entity.pdbx_description
1 polymer ?
#
loop_
_entity_poly.entity_id
_entity_poly.type
_entity_poly.pdbx_seq_one_letter_code
_entity_poly.pdbx_strand_id
1 'polypeptide(L)'
;MIKNSFYYLSKQNQRFLKQQLKATNLTFQQNNINSLTLQLQKQVKNLQFITFVKFSSMDKKKQTKKGASDNQKEEKPKAVSNVPASIYEKGGKFFISIHAKPNSKISQISGISDEGVDINIAAPPKDGEANAELIDYISQVLGVKKSSLSLDKGGKSRNKLMEISDSGYADVEELYQALKDSIQ
;
A
#
# COMPACT_ATOMS: atom_id res chain seq x y z
N MET A 1 -3.69 15.25 63.45
CA MET A 1 -4.29 15.59 62.14
C MET A 1 -3.56 15.03 60.90
N ILE A 2 -2.27 14.67 60.96
CA ILE A 2 -1.47 14.33 59.76
C ILE A 2 -1.71 12.90 59.22
N LYS A 3 -2.08 11.94 60.08
CA LYS A 3 -2.28 10.52 59.67
C LYS A 3 -3.48 10.29 58.73
N ASN A 4 -4.50 11.15 58.75
CA ASN A 4 -5.65 11.03 57.85
C ASN A 4 -5.28 11.40 56.40
N SER A 5 -4.42 12.40 56.19
CA SER A 5 -4.06 12.86 54.85
C SER A 5 -3.28 11.79 54.06
N PHE A 6 -2.36 11.08 54.72
CA PHE A 6 -1.63 9.95 54.13
C PHE A 6 -2.56 8.77 53.76
N TYR A 7 -3.56 8.49 54.60
CA TYR A 7 -4.55 7.45 54.32
C TYR A 7 -5.42 7.80 53.09
N TYR A 8 -5.82 9.07 52.95
CA TYR A 8 -6.54 9.53 51.77
C TYR A 8 -5.67 9.50 50.52
N LEU A 9 -4.41 9.95 50.58
CA LEU A 9 -3.49 9.89 49.44
C LEU A 9 -3.24 8.45 48.96
N SER A 10 -3.02 7.51 49.88
CA SER A 10 -2.85 6.08 49.57
C SER A 10 -4.09 5.48 48.89
N LYS A 11 -5.28 5.78 49.42
CA LYS A 11 -6.55 5.26 48.90
C LYS A 11 -6.91 5.84 47.53
N GLN A 12 -6.54 7.10 47.27
CA GLN A 12 -6.69 7.71 45.94
C GLN A 12 -5.71 7.10 44.93
N ASN A 13 -4.47 6.84 45.33
CA ASN A 13 -3.49 6.22 44.46
C ASN A 13 -3.90 4.78 44.07
N GLN A 14 -4.39 3.98 45.02
CA GLN A 14 -4.92 2.64 44.72
C GLN A 14 -6.17 2.67 43.82
N ARG A 15 -7.03 3.68 43.94
CA ARG A 15 -8.18 3.88 43.03
C ARG A 15 -7.73 4.27 41.62
N PHE A 16 -6.68 5.07 41.49
CA PHE A 16 -6.13 5.45 40.20
C PHE A 16 -5.50 4.24 39.48
N LEU A 17 -4.66 3.46 40.18
CA LEU A 17 -4.06 2.24 39.63
C LEU A 17 -5.12 1.19 39.22
N LYS A 18 -6.18 1.01 40.01
CA LYS A 18 -7.29 0.10 39.66
C LYS A 18 -8.09 0.57 38.45
N GLN A 19 -8.25 1.89 38.25
CA GLN A 19 -8.90 2.44 37.06
C GLN A 19 -8.07 2.22 35.80
N GLN A 20 -6.75 2.42 35.88
CA GLN A 20 -5.83 2.16 34.76
C GLN A 20 -5.83 0.69 34.35
N LEU A 21 -5.78 -0.24 35.31
CA LEU A 21 -5.86 -1.68 35.05
C LEU A 21 -7.23 -2.12 34.46
N LYS A 22 -8.32 -1.42 34.79
CA LYS A 22 -9.64 -1.69 34.23
C LYS A 22 -9.75 -1.19 32.79
N ALA A 23 -9.14 -0.04 32.49
CA ALA A 23 -9.09 0.52 31.14
C ALA A 23 -8.24 -0.36 30.20
N THR A 24 -7.05 -0.81 30.64
CA THR A 24 -6.18 -1.67 29.83
C THR A 24 -6.80 -3.03 29.52
N ASN A 25 -7.51 -3.64 30.48
CA ASN A 25 -8.21 -4.91 30.25
C ASN A 25 -9.44 -4.77 29.34
N LEU A 26 -10.15 -3.64 29.37
CA LEU A 26 -11.26 -3.38 28.43
C LEU A 26 -10.75 -3.22 26.98
N THR A 27 -9.62 -2.53 26.79
CA THR A 27 -9.02 -2.36 25.45
C THR A 27 -8.51 -3.69 24.88
N PHE A 28 -7.99 -4.58 25.74
CA PHE A 28 -7.52 -5.90 25.32
C PHE A 28 -8.65 -6.84 24.88
N GLN A 29 -9.81 -6.79 25.55
CA GLN A 29 -10.98 -7.61 25.17
C GLN A 29 -11.65 -7.14 23.86
N GLN A 30 -11.66 -5.83 23.59
CA GLN A 30 -12.28 -5.29 22.38
C GLN A 30 -11.53 -5.71 21.10
N ASN A 31 -10.21 -5.87 21.19
CA ASN A 31 -9.38 -6.28 20.05
C ASN A 31 -9.60 -7.74 19.63
N ASN A 32 -10.09 -8.60 20.53
CA ASN A 32 -10.34 -10.02 20.23
C ASN A 32 -11.73 -10.26 19.59
N ILE A 33 -12.71 -9.38 19.84
CA ILE A 33 -14.04 -9.47 19.22
C ILE A 33 -13.99 -8.95 17.77
N ASN A 34 -13.19 -7.91 17.51
CA ASN A 34 -13.08 -7.30 16.18
C ASN A 34 -12.35 -8.18 15.16
N SER A 35 -11.45 -9.07 15.60
CA SER A 35 -10.78 -10.03 14.70
C SER A 35 -11.73 -11.15 14.27
N LEU A 36 -12.54 -11.67 15.20
CA LEU A 36 -13.52 -12.74 14.95
C LEU A 36 -14.68 -12.27 14.06
N THR A 37 -15.16 -11.02 14.24
CA THR A 37 -16.22 -10.45 13.38
C THR A 37 -15.71 -10.18 11.95
N LEU A 38 -14.46 -9.70 11.79
CA LEU A 38 -13.85 -9.52 10.46
C LEU A 38 -13.67 -10.86 9.72
N GLN A 39 -13.34 -11.92 10.46
CA GLN A 39 -13.11 -13.25 9.89
C GLN A 39 -14.41 -13.88 9.37
N LEU A 40 -15.51 -13.77 10.13
CA LEU A 40 -16.83 -14.23 9.68
C LEU A 40 -17.37 -13.39 8.51
N GLN A 41 -17.17 -12.07 8.52
CA GLN A 41 -17.56 -11.21 7.39
C GLN A 41 -16.77 -11.50 6.10
N LYS A 42 -15.48 -11.84 6.20
CA LYS A 42 -14.68 -12.31 5.05
C LYS A 42 -15.21 -13.62 4.47
N GLN A 43 -15.67 -14.55 5.31
CA GLN A 43 -16.24 -15.81 4.84
C GLN A 43 -17.60 -15.62 4.14
N VAL A 44 -18.49 -14.78 4.68
CA VAL A 44 -19.80 -14.50 4.03
C VAL A 44 -19.62 -13.79 2.69
N LYS A 45 -18.68 -12.84 2.57
CA LYS A 45 -18.37 -12.17 1.30
C LYS A 45 -17.88 -13.13 0.21
N ASN A 46 -17.06 -14.12 0.58
CA ASN A 46 -16.56 -15.12 -0.38
C ASN A 46 -17.68 -16.02 -0.92
N LEU A 47 -18.64 -16.41 -0.08
CA LEU A 47 -19.84 -17.17 -0.49
C LEU A 47 -20.76 -16.36 -1.43
N GLN A 48 -20.92 -15.06 -1.19
CA GLN A 48 -21.70 -14.17 -2.07
C GLN A 48 -21.00 -13.95 -3.42
N PHE A 49 -19.67 -13.86 -3.43
CA PHE A 49 -18.87 -13.62 -4.63
C PHE A 49 -18.87 -14.84 -5.57
N ILE A 50 -18.75 -16.06 -5.04
CA ILE A 50 -18.81 -17.30 -5.84
C ILE A 50 -20.17 -17.43 -6.54
N THR A 51 -21.25 -17.04 -5.86
CA THR A 51 -22.62 -17.05 -6.42
C THR A 51 -22.76 -16.02 -7.55
N PHE A 52 -22.12 -14.86 -7.42
CA PHE A 52 -22.17 -13.78 -8.42
C PHE A 52 -21.35 -14.12 -9.69
N VAL A 53 -20.14 -14.67 -9.53
CA VAL A 53 -19.26 -15.02 -10.66
C VAL A 53 -19.86 -16.13 -11.53
N LYS A 54 -20.57 -17.10 -10.93
CA LYS A 54 -21.29 -18.15 -11.67
C LYS A 54 -22.41 -17.60 -12.57
N PHE A 55 -22.98 -16.44 -12.25
CA PHE A 55 -24.09 -15.85 -13.02
C PHE A 55 -23.61 -14.95 -14.17
N SER A 56 -22.41 -14.36 -14.08
CA SER A 56 -21.95 -13.33 -15.03
C SER A 56 -21.29 -13.88 -16.32
N SER A 57 -21.10 -15.19 -16.44
CA SER A 57 -20.41 -15.82 -17.58
C SER A 57 -21.36 -16.41 -18.63
N MET A 58 -22.47 -15.75 -18.97
CA MET A 58 -23.34 -16.13 -20.09
C MET A 58 -24.05 -14.90 -20.69
N ASP A 59 -23.43 -14.17 -21.65
CA ASP A 59 -24.08 -13.55 -22.84
C ASP A 59 -23.18 -12.57 -23.65
N LYS A 60 -23.11 -12.84 -24.98
CA LYS A 60 -23.03 -11.98 -26.20
C LYS A 60 -21.98 -10.86 -26.45
N LYS A 61 -21.16 -11.12 -27.50
CA LYS A 61 -21.09 -10.50 -28.86
C LYS A 61 -21.47 -9.00 -29.10
N LYS A 62 -20.53 -8.28 -29.74
CA LYS A 62 -20.62 -7.17 -30.77
C LYS A 62 -20.83 -5.67 -30.35
N GLN A 63 -19.92 -4.84 -30.90
CA GLN A 63 -20.06 -3.47 -31.49
C GLN A 63 -19.97 -2.15 -30.66
N THR A 64 -18.93 -1.36 -31.02
CA THR A 64 -18.86 0.09 -31.33
C THR A 64 -19.03 1.22 -30.28
N LYS A 65 -17.99 2.08 -30.28
CA LYS A 65 -17.90 3.56 -30.16
C LYS A 65 -18.11 4.26 -28.79
N LYS A 66 -17.10 5.11 -28.52
CA LYS A 66 -17.08 6.38 -27.75
C LYS A 66 -17.37 6.30 -26.24
N GLY A 67 -16.51 6.96 -25.48
CA GLY A 67 -16.84 7.46 -24.15
C GLY A 67 -15.87 7.01 -23.08
N ALA A 68 -15.72 7.87 -22.09
CA ALA A 68 -14.91 7.76 -20.90
C ALA A 68 -15.10 6.46 -20.10
N SER A 69 -14.32 6.39 -19.01
CA SER A 69 -14.54 5.57 -17.82
C SER A 69 -13.87 4.20 -17.82
N ASP A 70 -12.86 4.15 -16.94
CA ASP A 70 -12.89 3.34 -15.71
C ASP A 70 -12.80 1.82 -15.82
N ASN A 71 -12.01 1.33 -14.87
CA ASN A 71 -12.25 0.14 -14.04
C ASN A 71 -11.72 -1.23 -14.47
N GLN A 72 -10.84 -1.72 -13.58
CA GLN A 72 -10.98 -2.98 -12.82
C GLN A 72 -10.69 -4.29 -13.59
N LYS A 73 -10.04 -5.33 -13.07
CA LYS A 73 -9.63 -5.78 -11.71
C LYS A 73 -8.73 -7.01 -11.94
N GLU A 74 -7.86 -7.39 -10.99
CA GLU A 74 -7.94 -8.70 -10.29
C GLU A 74 -6.71 -8.95 -9.37
N GLU A 75 -7.02 -9.28 -8.12
CA GLU A 75 -6.15 -9.43 -6.94
C GLU A 75 -5.66 -10.88 -6.73
N LYS A 76 -4.56 -11.05 -5.96
CA LYS A 76 -4.39 -11.88 -4.70
C LYS A 76 -2.94 -11.75 -4.18
N PRO A 77 -2.59 -12.05 -2.90
CA PRO A 77 -3.25 -11.82 -1.60
C PRO A 77 -2.28 -11.20 -0.53
N LYS A 78 -2.79 -10.53 0.52
CA LYS A 78 -2.40 -10.64 1.96
C LYS A 78 -2.89 -9.41 2.75
N ALA A 79 -3.10 -9.63 4.06
CA ALA A 79 -3.43 -8.74 5.18
C ALA A 79 -3.74 -7.26 4.90
N VAL A 80 -4.78 -6.75 5.58
CA VAL A 80 -5.09 -5.31 5.74
C VAL A 80 -3.81 -4.53 6.01
N SER A 81 -3.24 -3.99 4.96
CA SER A 81 -2.02 -3.20 4.96
C SER A 81 -2.42 -1.93 4.22
N ASN A 82 -2.02 -0.78 4.76
CA ASN A 82 -2.33 0.52 4.18
C ASN A 82 -1.52 0.79 2.89
N VAL A 83 -0.93 -0.28 2.34
CA VAL A 83 0.00 -0.34 1.22
C VAL A 83 -0.81 -0.71 -0.01
N PRO A 84 -0.69 0.05 -1.11
CA PRO A 84 -1.43 -0.23 -2.32
C PRO A 84 -0.99 -1.54 -2.98
N ALA A 85 -1.91 -2.19 -3.69
CA ALA A 85 -1.62 -3.44 -4.42
C ALA A 85 -0.54 -3.28 -5.52
N SER A 86 -0.24 -2.04 -5.91
CA SER A 86 0.82 -1.69 -6.86
C SER A 86 2.23 -1.90 -6.33
N ILE A 87 2.40 -2.08 -5.01
CA ILE A 87 3.68 -2.33 -4.34
C ILE A 87 3.58 -3.66 -3.61
N TYR A 88 4.48 -4.59 -3.92
CA TYR A 88 4.46 -5.92 -3.30
C TYR A 88 5.85 -6.54 -3.25
N GLU A 89 6.02 -7.49 -2.34
CA GLU A 89 7.22 -8.33 -2.27
C GLU A 89 6.95 -9.70 -2.91
N LYS A 90 7.91 -10.19 -3.69
CA LYS A 90 7.90 -11.55 -4.21
C LYS A 90 9.31 -12.13 -4.26
N GLY A 91 9.53 -13.18 -3.47
CA GLY A 91 10.80 -13.93 -3.50
C GLY A 91 12.00 -13.14 -2.99
N GLY A 92 11.81 -12.31 -1.95
CA GLY A 92 12.88 -11.49 -1.37
C GLY A 92 13.23 -10.25 -2.19
N LYS A 93 12.37 -9.86 -3.13
CA LYS A 93 12.52 -8.68 -3.97
C LYS A 93 11.25 -7.87 -3.95
N PHE A 94 11.39 -6.55 -4.10
CA PHE A 94 10.25 -5.65 -4.16
C PHE A 94 9.90 -5.29 -5.59
N PHE A 95 8.61 -5.15 -5.85
CA PHE A 95 8.06 -4.80 -7.15
C PHE A 95 7.15 -3.59 -7.02
N ILE A 96 7.29 -2.67 -7.96
CA ILE A 96 6.51 -1.44 -8.03
C ILE A 96 5.94 -1.31 -9.45
N SER A 97 4.61 -1.25 -9.54
CA SER A 97 3.92 -0.86 -10.76
C SER A 97 3.98 0.65 -10.90
N ILE A 98 4.58 1.13 -11.98
CA ILE A 98 4.84 2.56 -12.25
C ILE A 98 4.09 3.00 -13.50
N HIS A 99 3.41 4.13 -13.41
CA HIS A 99 2.80 4.85 -14.52
C HIS A 99 3.64 6.08 -14.84
N ALA A 100 4.52 5.96 -15.83
CA ALA A 100 5.42 7.01 -16.25
C ALA A 100 4.74 8.00 -17.22
N LYS A 101 4.76 9.28 -16.88
CA LYS A 101 4.29 10.42 -17.69
C LYS A 101 5.50 11.23 -18.19
N PRO A 102 6.07 10.89 -19.37
CA PRO A 102 7.24 11.56 -19.92
C PRO A 102 6.92 12.98 -20.40
N ASN A 103 7.95 13.77 -20.74
CA ASN A 103 7.85 15.19 -21.13
C ASN A 103 7.23 16.10 -20.05
N SER A 104 7.45 15.77 -18.78
CA SER A 104 7.06 16.63 -17.66
C SER A 104 8.06 17.77 -17.48
N LYS A 105 7.69 18.83 -16.75
CA LYS A 105 8.64 19.91 -16.44
C LYS A 105 9.70 19.47 -15.42
N ILE A 106 9.32 18.60 -14.50
CA ILE A 106 10.11 18.13 -13.36
C ILE A 106 9.82 16.63 -13.18
N SER A 107 10.84 15.87 -12.79
CA SER A 107 10.69 14.46 -12.43
C SER A 107 10.24 14.33 -10.97
N GLN A 108 9.02 13.81 -10.75
CA GLN A 108 8.43 13.74 -9.41
C GLN A 108 7.35 12.64 -9.30
N ILE A 109 7.18 12.07 -8.10
CA ILE A 109 6.04 11.22 -7.76
C ILE A 109 4.81 12.11 -7.59
N SER A 110 3.79 11.91 -8.43
CA SER A 110 2.55 12.70 -8.40
C SER A 110 1.47 12.07 -7.54
N GLY A 111 1.52 10.76 -7.34
CA GLY A 111 0.51 10.05 -6.57
C GLY A 111 0.79 8.56 -6.49
N ILE A 112 0.20 7.94 -5.48
CA ILE A 112 0.29 6.50 -5.27
C ILE A 112 -1.14 5.96 -5.19
N SER A 113 -1.43 4.93 -5.98
CA SER A 113 -2.74 4.28 -6.06
C SER A 113 -2.58 2.76 -6.07
N ASP A 114 -3.69 2.05 -5.90
CA ASP A 114 -3.72 0.58 -5.99
C ASP A 114 -3.33 0.07 -7.39
N GLU A 115 -3.55 0.86 -8.44
CA GLU A 115 -3.22 0.50 -9.82
C GLU A 115 -1.73 0.73 -10.15
N GLY A 116 -1.13 1.77 -9.57
CA GLY A 116 0.24 2.16 -9.85
C GLY A 116 0.71 3.41 -9.12
N VAL A 117 2.02 3.61 -9.12
CA VAL A 117 2.69 4.84 -8.70
C VAL A 117 2.82 5.75 -9.92
N ASP A 118 2.15 6.90 -9.88
CA ASP A 118 2.20 7.91 -10.93
C ASP A 118 3.48 8.73 -10.81
N ILE A 119 4.32 8.67 -11.84
CA ILE A 119 5.61 9.37 -11.87
C ILE A 119 5.70 10.22 -13.12
N ASN A 120 5.89 11.51 -12.92
CA ASN A 120 6.23 12.46 -13.96
C ASN A 120 7.73 12.35 -14.23
N ILE A 121 8.12 12.31 -15.50
CA ILE A 121 9.52 12.22 -15.94
C ILE A 121 9.81 13.36 -16.91
N ALA A 122 10.89 14.09 -16.68
CA ALA A 122 11.27 15.24 -17.50
C ALA A 122 11.81 14.82 -18.88
N ALA A 123 12.52 13.70 -18.96
CA ALA A 123 13.10 13.18 -20.18
C ALA A 123 12.05 12.82 -21.22
N PRO A 124 12.41 12.96 -22.50
CA PRO A 124 11.58 12.50 -23.59
C PRO A 124 11.52 10.96 -23.64
N PRO A 125 10.46 10.38 -24.23
CA PRO A 125 10.35 8.94 -24.45
C PRO A 125 11.22 8.47 -25.64
N LYS A 126 12.30 9.19 -25.97
CA LYS A 126 13.19 8.89 -27.10
C LYS A 126 14.35 8.01 -26.61
N ASP A 127 14.71 6.99 -27.40
CA ASP A 127 15.91 6.16 -27.22
C ASP A 127 16.16 5.61 -25.79
N GLY A 128 15.11 5.47 -24.98
CA GLY A 128 15.20 4.97 -23.61
C GLY A 128 15.62 6.01 -22.56
N GLU A 129 15.73 7.29 -22.91
CA GLU A 129 16.10 8.36 -21.96
C GLU A 129 15.14 8.42 -20.75
N ALA A 130 13.83 8.33 -20.98
CA ALA A 130 12.83 8.26 -19.91
C ALA A 130 12.95 6.99 -19.02
N ASN A 131 13.60 5.92 -19.49
CA ASN A 131 13.87 4.75 -18.64
C ASN A 131 15.08 5.01 -17.74
N ALA A 132 16.15 5.60 -18.30
CA ALA A 132 17.33 5.97 -17.55
C ALA A 132 17.00 6.99 -16.47
N GLU A 133 16.26 8.05 -16.80
CA GLU A 133 15.87 9.05 -15.81
C GLU A 133 14.94 8.49 -14.74
N LEU A 134 14.02 7.57 -15.09
CA LEU A 134 13.17 6.92 -14.09
C LEU A 134 13.98 6.12 -13.07
N ILE A 135 14.97 5.35 -13.52
CA ILE A 135 15.86 4.59 -12.63
C ILE A 135 16.67 5.54 -11.77
N ASP A 136 17.20 6.61 -12.36
CA ASP A 136 17.98 7.63 -11.65
C ASP A 136 17.15 8.34 -10.58
N TYR A 137 15.91 8.70 -10.90
CA TYR A 137 14.99 9.36 -9.99
C TYR A 137 14.61 8.44 -8.82
N ILE A 138 14.21 7.19 -9.08
CA ILE A 138 13.87 6.24 -8.01
C ILE A 138 15.08 5.90 -7.15
N SER A 139 16.27 5.81 -7.75
CA SER A 139 17.53 5.63 -7.01
C SER A 139 17.78 6.75 -6.01
N GLN A 140 17.49 8.00 -6.39
CA GLN A 140 17.61 9.14 -5.48
C GLN A 140 16.54 9.16 -4.40
N VAL A 141 15.28 8.86 -4.76
CA VAL A 141 14.14 8.85 -3.82
C VAL A 141 14.32 7.78 -2.74
N LEU A 142 14.71 6.56 -3.14
CA LEU A 142 14.85 5.44 -2.21
C LEU A 142 16.27 5.32 -1.62
N GLY A 143 17.24 6.09 -2.12
CA GLY A 143 18.64 5.98 -1.69
C GLY A 143 19.30 4.64 -2.07
N VAL A 144 18.73 3.91 -3.03
CA VAL A 144 19.22 2.59 -3.47
C VAL A 144 20.15 2.72 -4.68
N LYS A 145 21.06 1.77 -4.87
CA LYS A 145 21.96 1.77 -6.03
C LYS A 145 21.18 1.55 -7.33
N LYS A 146 21.56 2.26 -8.39
CA LYS A 146 21.00 2.06 -9.74
C LYS A 146 21.09 0.61 -10.22
N SER A 147 22.14 -0.11 -9.85
CA SER A 147 22.33 -1.53 -10.19
C SER A 147 21.31 -2.47 -9.54
N SER A 148 20.71 -2.05 -8.42
CA SER A 148 19.68 -2.82 -7.70
C SER A 148 18.29 -2.61 -8.28
N LEU A 149 18.14 -1.64 -9.20
CA LEU A 149 16.89 -1.29 -9.86
C LEU A 149 16.90 -1.82 -11.29
N SER A 150 15.85 -2.56 -11.66
CA SER A 150 15.66 -3.04 -13.03
C SER A 150 14.21 -2.93 -13.46
N LEU A 151 13.98 -2.71 -14.75
CA LEU A 151 12.64 -2.76 -15.33
C LEU A 151 12.35 -4.19 -15.79
N ASP A 152 11.51 -4.92 -15.04
CA ASP A 152 11.06 -6.27 -15.40
C ASP A 152 10.17 -6.22 -16.65
N LYS A 153 9.23 -5.27 -16.70
CA LYS A 153 8.29 -5.10 -17.82
C LYS A 153 8.10 -3.65 -18.18
N GLY A 154 7.64 -3.43 -19.42
CA GLY A 154 7.19 -2.11 -19.86
C GLY A 154 8.29 -1.17 -20.34
N GLY A 155 9.47 -1.66 -20.73
CA GLY A 155 10.56 -0.80 -21.23
C GLY A 155 10.19 0.10 -22.43
N LYS A 156 9.12 -0.24 -23.18
CA LYS A 156 8.54 0.57 -24.27
C LYS A 156 7.15 1.13 -23.96
N SER A 157 6.65 0.92 -22.74
CA SER A 157 5.31 1.31 -22.30
C SER A 157 5.40 2.41 -21.23
N ARG A 158 4.29 3.13 -21.04
CA ARG A 158 4.13 4.04 -19.90
C ARG A 158 3.92 3.28 -18.60
N ASN A 159 3.31 2.10 -18.68
CA ASN A 159 3.12 1.22 -17.55
C ASN A 159 4.33 0.29 -17.45
N LYS A 160 5.07 0.43 -16.37
CA LYS A 160 6.33 -0.26 -16.12
C LYS A 160 6.23 -1.06 -14.83
N LEU A 161 6.90 -2.19 -14.79
CA LEU A 161 7.08 -2.95 -13.56
C LEU A 161 8.57 -2.84 -13.20
N MET A 162 8.85 -2.17 -12.10
CA MET A 162 10.20 -2.03 -11.57
C MET A 162 10.43 -3.07 -10.49
N GLU A 163 11.57 -3.74 -10.57
CA GLU A 163 12.08 -4.68 -9.59
C GLU A 163 13.22 -4.02 -8.80
N ILE A 164 13.20 -4.24 -7.48
CA ILE A 164 14.23 -3.78 -6.55
C ILE A 164 14.78 -5.01 -5.84
N SER A 165 16.01 -5.41 -6.20
CA SER A 165 16.64 -6.63 -5.67
C SER A 165 17.33 -6.42 -4.32
N ASP A 166 17.93 -5.25 -4.09
CA ASP A 166 18.67 -4.92 -2.87
C ASP A 166 18.30 -3.49 -2.47
N SER A 167 17.23 -3.39 -1.68
CA SER A 167 16.62 -2.12 -1.32
C SER A 167 17.07 -1.61 0.06
N GLY A 168 17.61 -2.50 0.91
CA GLY A 168 17.89 -2.21 2.32
C GLY A 168 16.64 -2.06 3.20
N TYR A 169 15.43 -2.10 2.64
CA TYR A 169 14.17 -2.04 3.40
C TYR A 169 13.81 -3.42 3.96
N ALA A 170 13.29 -3.42 5.19
CA ALA A 170 12.93 -4.66 5.88
C ALA A 170 11.56 -5.21 5.44
N ASP A 171 10.62 -4.33 5.07
CA ASP A 171 9.26 -4.68 4.68
C ASP A 171 8.70 -3.73 3.61
N VAL A 172 7.63 -4.16 2.95
CA VAL A 172 6.92 -3.39 1.91
C VAL A 172 6.35 -2.09 2.46
N GLU A 173 5.94 -2.08 3.73
CA GLU A 173 5.36 -0.90 4.37
C GLU A 173 6.40 0.23 4.55
N GLU A 174 7.66 -0.11 4.85
CA GLU A 174 8.76 0.86 4.95
C GLU A 174 9.08 1.49 3.60
N LEU A 175 9.14 0.66 2.55
CA LEU A 175 9.31 1.11 1.17
C LEU A 175 8.16 2.05 0.74
N TYR A 176 6.92 1.69 1.06
CA TYR A 176 5.76 2.51 0.75
C TYR A 176 5.79 3.86 1.46
N GLN A 177 6.21 3.88 2.74
CA GLN A 177 6.33 5.13 3.48
C GLN A 177 7.40 6.05 2.88
N ALA A 178 8.56 5.51 2.49
CA ALA A 178 9.61 6.28 1.81
C ALA A 178 9.13 6.93 0.50
N LEU A 179 8.32 6.22 -0.29
CA LEU A 179 7.70 6.76 -1.50
C LEU A 179 6.66 7.84 -1.17
N LYS A 180 5.85 7.62 -0.13
CA LYS A 180 4.80 8.53 0.29
C LYS A 180 5.36 9.86 0.79
N ASP A 181 6.47 9.82 1.51
CA ASP A 181 7.17 11.01 2.00
C ASP A 181 7.79 11.84 0.87
N SER A 182 7.97 11.23 -0.30
CA SER A 182 8.59 11.84 -1.49
C SER A 182 7.59 12.37 -2.52
N ILE A 183 6.29 12.34 -2.22
CA ILE A 183 5.24 12.92 -3.06
C ILE A 183 5.36 14.46 -3.05
N GLN A 184 5.32 15.08 -4.22
CA GLN A 184 5.42 16.55 -4.41
C GLN A 184 4.15 17.15 -4.99
#